data_AF-A0A832ESA7-F1
#
_entry.id   AF-A0A832ESA7-F1
#
_cell.length_a   1.000
_cell.length_b   1.000
_cell.length_c   1.000
_cell.angle_alpha   90.00
_cell.angle_beta   90.00
_cell.angle_gamma   90.00
#
_symmetry.space_group_name_H-M   'P 1'
#
loop_
_entity.id
_entity.type
_entity.pdbx_description
1 polymer ?
#
loop_
_entity_poly.entity_id
_entity_poly.type
_entity_poly.pdbx_seq_one_letter_code
_entity_poly.pdbx_strand_id
1 'polypeptide(L)' 'MSLAVWGWDEAWGATFAALQQPTWTPARVVRTARGVYTVVGAAGELHAETSG' A
#
# COMPACT_ATOMS: atom_id res chain seq x y z
N MET A 1 14.98 5.37 0.03
CA MET A 1 13.88 6.35 -0.10
C MET A 1 12.91 6.08 1.04
N SER A 2 12.55 7.07 1.86
CA SER A 2 11.64 6.87 3.01
C SER A 2 10.20 6.69 2.54
N LEU A 3 9.41 5.83 3.19
CA LEU A 3 7.98 5.66 2.90
C LEU A 3 7.16 6.93 3.19
N ALA A 4 7.70 7.86 3.99
CA ALA A 4 7.10 9.16 4.25
C ALA A 4 6.85 9.98 2.98
N VAL A 5 7.67 9.82 1.93
CA VAL A 5 7.46 10.51 0.64
C VAL A 5 6.18 10.05 -0.07
N TRP A 6 5.69 8.86 0.30
CA TRP A 6 4.43 8.30 -0.14
C TRP A 6 3.34 8.49 0.91
N GLY A 7 3.50 9.43 1.85
CA GLY A 7 2.50 9.77 2.86
C GLY A 7 2.19 8.64 3.84
N TRP A 8 3.16 7.78 4.14
CA TRP A 8 3.09 6.88 5.31
C TRP A 8 3.39 7.69 6.57
N ASP A 9 2.35 8.31 7.11
CA ASP A 9 2.38 9.03 8.39
C ASP A 9 1.58 8.27 9.47
N GLU A 10 1.54 8.84 10.67
CA GLU A 10 0.85 8.24 11.82
C GLU A 10 -0.66 8.10 11.57
N ALA A 11 -1.29 9.08 10.91
CA ALA A 11 -2.72 9.05 10.60
C ALA A 11 -3.05 7.92 9.62
N TRP A 12 -2.20 7.71 8.62
CA TRP A 12 -2.33 6.59 7.70
C TRP A 12 -2.13 5.25 8.41
N GLY A 13 -1.11 5.14 9.27
CA GLY A 13 -0.85 3.93 10.06
C GLY A 13 -2.04 3.54 10.93
N ALA A 14 -2.65 4.51 11.61
CA ALA A 14 -3.86 4.32 12.41
C ALA A 14 -5.06 3.87 11.56
N THR A 15 -5.23 4.45 10.36
CA THR A 15 -6.30 4.09 9.43
C THR A 15 -6.16 2.65 8.96
N PHE A 16 -4.95 2.22 8.59
CA PHE A 16 -4.72 0.82 8.19
C PHE A 16 -4.90 -0.14 9.37
N ALA A 17 -4.36 0.20 10.55
CA ALA A 17 -4.48 -0.65 11.74
C ALA A 17 -5.95 -0.95 12.10
N ALA A 18 -6.85 0.02 11.92
CA ALA A 18 -8.29 -0.15 12.14
C ALA A 18 -8.96 -1.12 11.15
N LEU A 19 -8.36 -1.34 9.97
CA LEU A 19 -8.88 -2.20 8.90
C LEU A 19 -8.06 -3.48 8.70
N GLN A 20 -7.01 -3.68 9.51
CA GLN A 20 -6.00 -4.70 9.29
C GLN A 20 -6.54 -6.10 9.53
N GLN A 21 -6.18 -7.02 8.62
CA GLN A 21 -6.42 -8.45 8.78
C GLN A 21 -5.08 -9.19 8.96
N PRO A 22 -5.07 -10.40 9.56
CA PRO A 22 -3.84 -11.13 9.90
C PRO A 22 -2.90 -11.41 8.72
N THR A 23 -3.40 -11.40 7.47
CA THR A 23 -2.62 -11.69 6.26
C THR A 23 -2.40 -10.46 5.37
N TRP A 24 -2.91 -9.29 5.77
CA TRP A 24 -2.85 -8.11 4.93
C TRP A 24 -1.57 -7.34 5.21
N THR A 25 -0.83 -7.07 4.14
CA THR A 25 0.33 -6.18 4.20
C THR A 25 -0.08 -4.80 3.69
N PRO A 26 0.23 -3.73 4.42
CA PRO A 26 -0.11 -2.39 3.98
C PRO A 26 0.75 -1.97 2.78
N ALA A 27 0.10 -1.36 1.78
CA ALA A 27 0.75 -0.81 0.60
C ALA A 27 -0.03 0.42 0.10
N ARG A 28 0.65 1.29 -0.67
CA ARG A 28 0.03 2.45 -1.31
C ARG A 28 0.13 2.35 -2.83
N VAL A 29 -0.97 2.56 -3.53
CA VAL A 29 -0.98 2.67 -5.00
C VAL A 29 -0.27 3.96 -5.40
N VAL A 30 0.75 3.83 -6.24
CA VAL A 30 1.51 4.97 -6.80
C VAL A 30 1.28 5.12 -8.30
N ARG A 31 0.81 4.07 -8.98
CA ARG A 31 0.44 4.10 -10.40
C ARG A 31 -0.66 3.09 -10.70
N THR A 32 -1.52 3.45 -11.65
CA THR A 32 -2.53 2.55 -12.21
C THR A 32 -2.32 2.44 -13.72
N ALA A 33 -2.29 1.22 -14.24
CA ALA A 33 -2.13 0.95 -15.67
C ALA A 33 -2.92 -0.31 -16.08
N ARG A 34 -4.01 -0.12 -16.83
CA ARG A 34 -4.76 -1.21 -17.48
C ARG A 34 -5.12 -2.39 -16.54
N GLY A 35 -5.58 -2.10 -15.33
CA GLY A 35 -5.97 -3.14 -14.35
C GLY A 35 -4.83 -3.67 -13.48
N VAL A 36 -3.58 -3.30 -13.78
CA VAL A 36 -2.41 -3.53 -12.92
C VAL A 36 -2.09 -2.26 -12.14
N TYR A 37 -1.79 -2.43 -10.86
CA TYR A 37 -1.46 -1.36 -9.93
C TYR A 37 -0.01 -1.52 -9.49
N THR A 38 0.78 -0.46 -9.62
CA THR A 38 2.06 -0.38 -8.93
C THR A 38 1.80 0.11 -7.52
N VAL A 39 2.18 -0.68 -6.53
CA VAL A 39 2.02 -0.36 -5.12
C VAL A 39 3.38 -0.33 -4.43
N VAL A 40 3.54 0.54 -3.43
CA VAL A 40 4.74 0.59 -2.59
C VAL A 40 4.34 0.18 -1.18
N GLY A 41 4.94 -0.91 -0.70
CA GLY A 41 4.80 -1.42 0.67
C GLY A 41 6.12 -1.39 1.42
N ALA A 42 6.12 -1.93 2.65
CA ALA A 42 7.33 -2.01 3.46
C ALA A 42 8.46 -2.84 2.80
N ALA A 43 8.08 -3.83 1.98
CA ALA A 43 9.02 -4.66 1.22
C ALA A 43 9.54 -3.98 -0.08
N GLY A 44 9.04 -2.79 -0.41
CA GLY A 44 9.37 -2.08 -1.65
C GLY A 44 8.20 -2.05 -2.65
N GLU A 45 8.54 -1.84 -3.92
CA GLU A 45 7.58 -1.76 -5.01
C GLU A 45 7.09 -3.16 -5.43
N LEU A 46 5.79 -3.27 -5.68
CA LEU A 46 5.10 -4.48 -6.11
C LEU A 46 4.11 -4.15 -7.23
N HIS A 47 3.81 -5.15 -8.05
CA HIS A 47 2.70 -5.10 -9.00
C HIS A 47 1.55 -5.95 -8.48
N ALA A 48 0.37 -5.37 -8.44
CA ALA A 48 -0.84 -6.01 -7.93
C ALA A 48 -1.98 -5.93 -8.94
N GLU A 49 -2.83 -6.95 -8.92
CA GLU A 49 -4.10 -6.98 -9.63
C GLU A 49 -5.23 -7.06 -8.60
N THR A 50 -6.42 -6.60 -8.97
CA THR A 50 -7.60 -6.70 -8.10
C THR A 50 -8.15 -8.12 -8.12
N SER A 51 -8.34 -8.75 -6.96
CA SER A 51 -9.10 -9.99 -6.80
C SER A 51 -10.51 -9.68 -6.29
N GLY A 52 -11.53 -10.33 -6.84
CA GLY A 52 -12.93 -10.22 -6.43
C GLY A 52 -13.65 -11.55 -6.53
#